data_AF-Q3KZ48-F1
#
_entry.id   AF-Q3KZ48-F1
#
_cell.length_a   1.000
_cell.length_b   1.000
_cell.length_c   1.000
_cell.angle_alpha   90.00
_cell.angle_beta   90.00
_cell.angle_gamma   90.00
#
_symmetry.space_group_name_H-M   'P 1'
#
loop_
_entity.id
_entity.type
_entity.pdbx_description
1 polymer ?
#
loop_
_entity_poly.entity_id
_entity_poly.type
_entity_poly.pdbx_seq_one_letter_code
_entity_poly.pdbx_strand_id
1 'polypeptide(L)'
;MEVVVEYDYTAEENDELTIKKGDIIKDVSQFEEGWYIGCLNGRIGVFPDNFVKVKSSVQPKVPPVIVGELSKEADDNDANNMSSSDYENNNNISNLSPNSATKQKPVCGIG
;
A
#
# COMPACT_ATOMS: atom_id res chain seq x y z
N MET A 1 3.45 3.19 1.75
CA MET A 1 3.21 3.97 2.99
C MET A 1 2.43 5.23 2.62
N GLU A 2 1.74 5.88 3.57
CA GLU A 2 1.20 7.24 3.38
C GLU A 2 1.93 8.22 4.30
N VAL A 3 2.19 9.43 3.79
CA VAL A 3 2.79 10.53 4.57
C VAL A 3 1.95 11.79 4.39
N VAL A 4 1.95 12.65 5.41
CA VAL A 4 1.37 13.99 5.33
C VAL A 4 2.49 15.01 5.23
N VAL A 5 2.32 16.00 4.36
CA VAL A 5 3.30 17.07 4.17
C VAL A 5 3.16 18.12 5.28
N GLU A 6 4.24 18.43 5.99
CA GLU A 6 4.26 19.44 7.06
C GLU A 6 4.74 20.81 6.58
N TYR A 7 5.51 20.85 5.49
CA TYR A 7 6.09 22.06 4.91
C TYR A 7 6.01 22.05 3.38
N ASP A 8 5.84 23.23 2.79
CA ASP A 8 5.81 23.39 1.34
C ASP A 8 7.20 23.15 0.74
N TYR A 9 7.24 22.48 -0.41
CA TYR A 9 8.46 22.32 -1.20
C TYR A 9 8.12 22.39 -2.69
N THR A 10 8.92 23.16 -3.43
CA THR A 10 8.76 23.33 -4.87
C THR A 10 9.83 22.51 -5.56
N ALA A 11 9.40 21.55 -6.40
CA ALA A 11 10.30 20.79 -7.26
C ALA A 11 11.21 21.72 -8.07
N GLU A 12 12.50 21.47 -7.96
CA GLU A 12 13.56 22.11 -8.73
C GLU A 12 13.85 21.29 -10.00
N GLU A 13 13.72 19.96 -9.90
CA GLU A 13 13.95 19.02 -11.00
C GLU A 13 12.67 18.33 -11.51
N ASN A 14 12.74 17.75 -12.72
CA ASN A 14 11.58 17.12 -13.36
C ASN A 14 11.09 15.84 -12.66
N ASP A 15 11.99 15.18 -11.93
CA ASP A 15 11.72 13.93 -11.23
C ASP A 15 11.26 14.18 -9.78
N GLU A 16 11.22 15.44 -9.34
CA GLU A 16 10.75 15.86 -8.02
C GLU A 16 9.25 16.18 -8.00
N LEU A 17 8.65 16.09 -6.81
CA LEU A 17 7.28 16.50 -6.54
C LEU A 17 7.23 17.88 -5.87
N THR A 18 6.43 18.78 -6.45
CA THR A 18 5.92 19.95 -5.74
C THR A 18 4.90 19.48 -4.71
N ILE A 19 5.16 19.75 -3.44
CA ILE A 19 4.33 19.31 -2.31
C ILE A 19 3.91 20.52 -1.49
N LYS A 20 2.66 20.53 -1.00
CA LYS A 20 2.14 21.58 -0.12
C LYS A 20 1.74 21.01 1.22
N LYS A 21 1.90 21.81 2.27
CA LYS A 21 1.47 21.47 3.62
C LYS A 21 0.02 20.99 3.62
N GLY A 22 -0.19 19.80 4.19
CA GLY A 22 -1.48 19.12 4.24
C GLY A 22 -1.74 18.14 3.10
N ASP A 23 -0.89 18.11 2.06
CA ASP A 23 -0.98 17.09 1.01
C ASP A 23 -0.74 15.69 1.60
N ILE A 24 -1.43 14.71 1.04
CA ILE A 24 -1.25 13.29 1.37
C ILE A 24 -0.59 12.60 0.19
N ILE A 25 0.66 12.18 0.39
CA ILE A 25 1.41 11.45 -0.61
C ILE A 25 1.26 9.95 -0.33
N LYS A 26 0.92 9.21 -1.37
CA LYS A 26 0.66 7.77 -1.33
C LYS A 26 1.83 7.01 -1.94
N ASP A 27 1.79 5.68 -1.77
CA ASP A 27 2.80 4.76 -2.31
C ASP A 27 4.24 5.16 -1.97
N VAL A 28 4.41 5.78 -0.79
CA VAL A 28 5.70 6.31 -0.36
C VAL A 28 6.65 5.17 -0.02
N SER A 29 7.88 5.27 -0.53
CA SER A 29 9.01 4.37 -0.31
C SER A 29 10.32 5.16 -0.18
N GLN A 30 11.34 4.58 0.45
CA GLN A 30 12.68 5.17 0.50
C GLN A 30 13.28 5.18 -0.91
N PHE A 31 13.85 6.31 -1.32
CA PHE A 31 14.61 6.41 -2.57
C PHE A 31 16.12 6.42 -2.27
N GLU A 32 16.58 7.45 -1.57
CA GLU A 32 17.99 7.64 -1.16
C GLU A 32 18.03 8.30 0.23
N GLU A 33 19.22 8.47 0.82
CA GLU A 33 19.36 9.13 2.13
C GLU A 33 18.77 10.56 2.10
N GLY A 34 17.76 10.83 2.94
CA GLY A 34 17.05 12.11 2.97
C GLY A 34 15.94 12.28 1.93
N TRP A 35 15.69 11.29 1.07
CA TRP A 35 14.71 11.39 -0.02
C TRP A 35 13.74 10.21 -0.07
N TYR A 36 12.46 10.55 -0.19
CA TYR A 36 11.39 9.61 -0.47
C TYR A 36 10.92 9.72 -1.91
N ILE A 37 10.42 8.61 -2.45
CA ILE A 37 9.65 8.58 -3.69
C ILE A 37 8.19 8.26 -3.34
N GLY A 38 7.26 8.92 -4.02
CA GLY A 38 5.84 8.68 -3.80
C GLY A 38 4.97 9.21 -4.93
N CYS A 39 3.66 9.11 -4.72
CA CYS A 39 2.64 9.48 -5.67
C CYS A 39 1.75 10.57 -5.10
N LEU A 40 1.66 11.69 -5.82
CA LEU A 40 0.79 12.82 -5.52
C LEU A 40 0.07 13.28 -6.79
N ASN A 41 -1.26 13.35 -6.75
CA ASN A 41 -2.09 13.79 -7.89
C ASN A 41 -1.80 13.03 -9.20
N GLY A 42 -1.53 11.72 -9.11
CA GLY A 42 -1.21 10.86 -10.26
C GLY A 42 0.20 11.00 -10.80
N ARG A 43 1.02 11.92 -10.24
CA ARG A 43 2.43 12.08 -10.57
C ARG A 43 3.29 11.33 -9.57
N ILE A 44 4.25 10.56 -10.07
CA ILE A 44 5.32 9.95 -9.27
C ILE A 44 6.52 10.88 -9.29
N GLY A 45 7.16 11.06 -8.15
CA GLY A 45 8.43 11.75 -8.06
C GLY A 45 9.01 11.73 -6.64
N VAL A 46 10.21 12.28 -6.52
CA VAL A 46 10.97 12.32 -5.26
C VAL A 46 10.72 13.61 -4.48
N PHE A 47 10.86 13.56 -3.17
CA PHE A 47 10.71 14.70 -2.27
C PHE A 47 11.49 14.47 -0.97
N PRO A 48 11.91 15.53 -0.27
CA PRO A 48 12.69 15.41 0.95
C PRO A 48 11.88 14.80 2.10
N ASP A 49 12.47 13.83 2.81
CA ASP A 49 11.81 13.12 3.92
C ASP A 49 11.49 14.04 5.12
N ASN A 50 12.36 15.01 5.39
CA ASN A 50 12.24 15.98 6.48
C ASN A 50 11.02 16.91 6.35
N PHE A 51 10.36 16.94 5.19
CA PHE A 51 9.21 17.79 4.91
C PHE A 51 7.88 17.06 5.13
N VAL A 52 7.94 15.76 5.45
CA VAL A 52 6.77 14.92 5.61
C VAL A 52 6.78 14.17 6.93
N LYS A 53 5.60 13.73 7.35
CA LYS A 53 5.40 12.91 8.53
C LYS A 53 4.65 11.64 8.16
N VAL A 54 5.20 10.51 8.57
CA VAL A 54 4.56 9.20 8.35
C VAL A 54 3.20 9.19 9.02
N LYS A 55 2.16 8.91 8.22
CA LYS A 55 0.82 8.73 8.74
C LYS A 55 0.76 7.30 9.28
N SER A 56 0.95 7.14 10.58
CA SER A 56 0.77 5.86 11.26
C SER A 56 -0.69 5.46 11.15
N SER A 57 -1.01 4.62 10.16
CA SER A 57 -2.30 3.94 10.10
C SER A 57 -2.32 2.86 11.18
N VAL A 58 -2.47 3.26 12.45
CA VAL A 58 -2.98 2.37 13.48
C VAL A 58 -4.44 2.14 13.11
N GLN A 59 -4.68 1.18 12.22
CA GLN A 59 -6.01 0.59 12.15
C GLN A 59 -6.18 -0.19 13.45
N PRO A 60 -7.11 0.15 14.35
CA PRO A 60 -7.56 -0.81 15.34
C PRO A 60 -8.28 -1.88 14.55
N LYS A 61 -7.57 -2.94 14.16
CA LYS A 61 -8.24 -4.19 13.79
C LYS A 61 -8.92 -4.67 15.07
N VAL A 62 -10.24 -4.69 15.03
CA VAL A 62 -11.23 -5.10 16.05
C VAL A 62 -11.58 -4.02 17.11
N PRO A 63 -12.84 -3.54 17.16
CA PRO A 63 -13.35 -2.82 18.34
C PRO A 63 -13.28 -3.74 19.58
N PRO A 64 -13.14 -3.21 20.81
CA PRO A 64 -13.19 -4.04 22.01
C PRO A 64 -14.55 -4.74 22.05
N VAL A 65 -14.56 -6.03 21.70
CA VAL A 65 -15.75 -6.86 21.86
C VAL A 65 -16.05 -6.86 23.35
N ILE A 66 -17.16 -6.25 23.73
CA ILE A 66 -17.69 -6.32 25.09
C ILE A 66 -18.15 -7.78 25.26
N VAL A 67 -17.23 -8.67 25.66
CA VAL A 67 -17.58 -10.01 26.13
C VAL A 67 -17.78 -9.95 27.65
N GLY A 68 -18.86 -9.29 28.06
CA GLY A 68 -19.54 -9.72 29.26
C GLY A 68 -20.34 -10.95 28.90
N GLU A 69 -19.95 -12.12 29.40
CA GLU A 69 -20.78 -13.07 30.16
C GLU A 69 -20.21 -14.50 30.12
N LEU A 70 -19.47 -14.81 31.20
CA LEU A 70 -19.42 -16.05 31.99
C LEU A 70 -19.69 -17.44 31.35
N SER A 71 -18.71 -18.34 31.57
CA SER A 71 -18.83 -19.81 31.83
C SER A 71 -19.41 -20.72 30.72
N LYS A 72 -19.03 -21.98 30.47
CA LYS A 72 -18.23 -23.07 31.09
C LYS A 72 -17.96 -24.09 29.95
N GLU A 73 -16.74 -24.61 29.82
CA GLU A 73 -16.33 -26.01 30.09
C GLU A 73 -16.88 -27.11 29.15
N ALA A 74 -15.92 -27.77 28.49
CA ALA A 74 -15.80 -29.14 27.97
C ALA A 74 -17.06 -29.93 27.56
N ASP A 75 -17.05 -30.44 26.32
CA ASP A 75 -17.29 -31.87 26.11
C ASP A 75 -16.58 -32.38 24.84
N ASP A 76 -15.95 -33.54 24.99
CA ASP A 76 -15.20 -34.27 23.98
C ASP A 76 -16.14 -34.83 22.89
N ASN A 77 -15.66 -35.05 21.66
CA ASN A 77 -15.89 -36.31 20.93
C ASN A 77 -15.18 -36.34 19.55
N ASP A 78 -14.54 -37.48 19.38
CA ASP A 78 -13.74 -38.01 18.28
C ASP A 78 -14.52 -38.17 16.96
N ALA A 79 -13.85 -37.92 15.83
CA ALA A 79 -13.78 -38.81 14.66
C ALA A 79 -13.42 -38.04 13.38
N ASN A 80 -12.22 -38.36 12.88
CA ASN A 80 -11.89 -38.59 11.48
C ASN A 80 -13.00 -38.34 10.44
N ASN A 81 -12.78 -37.42 9.51
CA ASN A 81 -12.86 -37.81 8.10
C ASN A 81 -12.04 -36.92 7.17
N MET A 82 -11.03 -37.55 6.61
CA MET A 82 -10.23 -37.13 5.48
C MET A 82 -11.11 -37.07 4.23
N SER A 83 -11.06 -35.99 3.46
CA SER A 83 -10.80 -36.11 2.02
C SER A 83 -10.67 -34.74 1.37
N SER A 84 -9.59 -34.63 0.60
CA SER A 84 -9.31 -33.66 -0.44
C SER A 84 -10.53 -33.31 -1.30
N SER A 85 -10.65 -32.02 -1.62
CA SER A 85 -11.18 -31.58 -2.90
C SER A 85 -10.31 -30.42 -3.40
N ASP A 86 -9.26 -30.81 -4.11
CA ASP A 86 -8.83 -30.27 -5.39
C ASP A 86 -9.38 -28.88 -5.76
N TYR A 87 -8.65 -27.82 -5.38
CA TYR A 87 -8.70 -26.59 -6.18
C TYR A 87 -7.65 -26.73 -7.28
N GLU A 88 -8.15 -26.88 -8.50
CA GLU A 88 -7.37 -26.99 -9.71
C GLU A 88 -6.48 -25.75 -9.89
N ASN A 89 -5.21 -26.03 -10.10
CA ASN A 89 -4.15 -25.14 -10.54
C ASN A 89 -4.27 -24.93 -12.05
N ASN A 90 -4.65 -23.74 -12.48
CA ASN A 90 -4.65 -23.33 -13.88
C ASN A 90 -3.75 -22.11 -14.11
N ASN A 91 -2.45 -22.39 -14.15
CA ASN A 91 -1.47 -21.62 -14.90
C ASN A 91 -1.70 -21.76 -16.41
N ASN A 92 -1.93 -20.65 -17.13
CA ASN A 92 -1.75 -20.54 -18.59
C ASN A 92 -1.47 -19.07 -18.96
N ILE A 93 -0.20 -18.62 -18.92
CA ILE A 93 0.76 -18.51 -20.03
C ILE A 93 0.33 -17.56 -21.17
N SER A 94 1.10 -16.46 -21.28
CA SER A 94 1.51 -15.73 -22.49
C SER A 94 0.45 -15.17 -23.44
N ASN A 95 0.40 -13.84 -23.51
CA ASN A 95 0.27 -13.13 -24.80
C ASN A 95 1.11 -11.85 -24.79
N LEU A 96 2.30 -11.96 -25.36
CA LEU A 96 3.07 -10.85 -25.92
C LEU A 96 2.54 -10.56 -27.33
N SER A 97 2.22 -9.32 -27.65
CA SER A 97 2.40 -8.77 -29.00
C SER A 97 2.60 -7.25 -28.94
N PRO A 98 3.48 -6.67 -29.78
CA PRO A 98 4.18 -5.42 -29.50
C PRO A 98 3.47 -4.24 -30.16
N ASN A 99 3.07 -3.24 -29.38
CA ASN A 99 2.63 -1.96 -29.92
C ASN A 99 3.55 -0.83 -29.45
N SER A 100 4.36 -0.38 -30.40
CA SER A 100 5.09 0.88 -30.53
C SER A 100 4.76 2.03 -29.56
N ALA A 101 5.81 2.46 -28.87
CA ALA A 101 6.19 3.84 -28.57
C ALA A 101 5.09 4.90 -28.33
N THR A 102 4.82 5.17 -27.06
CA THR A 102 4.76 6.55 -26.53
C THR A 102 5.31 6.48 -25.11
N LYS A 103 6.37 7.24 -24.79
CA LYS A 103 6.93 7.35 -23.43
C LYS A 103 5.85 7.94 -22.50
N GLN A 104 5.01 7.09 -21.92
CA GLN A 104 4.14 7.45 -20.82
C GLN A 104 5.02 7.72 -19.61
N LYS A 105 4.95 8.95 -19.08
CA LYS A 105 5.40 9.23 -17.71
C LYS A 105 4.75 8.18 -16.80
N PRO A 106 5.47 7.61 -15.82
CA PRO A 106 4.91 6.56 -14.99
C PRO A 106 3.71 7.13 -14.24
N VAL A 107 2.52 6.68 -14.64
CA VAL A 107 1.27 6.95 -13.95
C VAL A 107 1.29 6.06 -12.70
N CYS A 108 1.07 6.69 -11.55
CA CYS A 108 0.79 6.00 -10.30
C CYS A 108 -0.32 4.96 -10.54
N GLY A 109 -0.01 3.68 -10.25
CA GLY A 109 -0.74 2.52 -10.75
C GLY A 109 -2.24 2.60 -10.52
N ILE A 110 -3.00 2.43 -11.60
CA ILE A 110 -4.41 2.01 -11.53
C ILE A 110 -4.44 0.52 -11.86
N GLY A 111 -4.78 -0.30 -10.87
CA GLY A 111 -4.90 -1.75 -11.00
C GLY A 111 -5.03 -2.42 -9.65
#